data_AF-A0A961T5Y5-F1
#
_entry.id   AF-A0A961T5Y5-F1
#
_cell.length_a   1.000
_cell.length_b   1.000
_cell.length_c   1.000
_cell.angle_alpha   90.00
_cell.angle_beta   90.00
_cell.angle_gamma   90.00
#
_symmetry.space_group_name_H-M   'P 1'
#
loop_
_entity.id
_entity.type
_entity.pdbx_description
1 polymer ?
#
loop_
_entity_poly.entity_id
_entity_poly.type
_entity_poly.pdbx_seq_one_letter_code
_entity_poly.pdbx_strand_id
1 'polypeptide(L)'
;MLHAAIEGESSAPPITPAEGECWLVSDTPTGSWTGHAGELAGWQAGTWLFVTARDGMRLLDRSTGQWILHNGAWQRATPPNSTSGGTVVDVEARNTLDNLISALRIAGIFPAT
;
A
#
# COMPACT_ATOMS: atom_id res chain seq x y z
N MET A 1 -10.16 -4.09 -15.18
CA MET A 1 -10.06 -3.19 -14.02
C MET A 1 -10.21 -1.74 -14.47
N LEU A 2 -11.09 -0.94 -13.83
CA LEU A 2 -11.23 0.50 -14.07
C LEU A 2 -10.68 1.35 -12.90
N HIS A 3 -10.27 0.74 -11.79
CA HIS A 3 -9.74 1.45 -10.62
C HIS A 3 -8.36 0.91 -10.22
N ALA A 4 -7.44 1.84 -9.95
CA ALA A 4 -6.06 1.59 -9.52
C ALA A 4 -6.02 1.25 -8.02
N ALA A 5 -6.56 0.10 -7.63
CA ALA A 5 -6.58 -0.37 -6.25
C ALA A 5 -6.17 -1.85 -6.17
N ILE A 6 -5.54 -2.21 -5.05
CA ILE A 6 -5.19 -3.57 -4.66
C ILE A 6 -5.82 -3.89 -3.31
N GLU A 7 -6.10 -5.16 -3.05
CA GLU A 7 -6.59 -5.61 -1.75
C GLU A 7 -5.49 -5.63 -0.69
N GLY A 8 -4.24 -5.82 -1.12
CA GLY A 8 -3.06 -5.76 -0.27
C GLY A 8 -1.83 -6.31 -0.99
N GLU A 9 -0.79 -6.59 -0.21
CA GLU A 9 0.43 -7.26 -0.67
C GLU A 9 0.53 -8.66 -0.08
N SER A 10 0.83 -9.66 -0.91
CA SER A 10 0.94 -11.05 -0.48
C SER A 10 1.94 -11.85 -1.32
N SER A 11 2.54 -12.89 -0.72
CA SER A 11 3.40 -13.86 -1.40
C SER A 11 2.62 -15.00 -2.05
N ALA A 12 1.35 -15.19 -1.70
CA ALA A 12 0.53 -16.29 -2.18
C ALA A 12 -0.84 -15.80 -2.66
N PRO A 13 -1.38 -16.38 -3.75
CA PRO A 13 -2.74 -16.08 -4.17
C PRO A 13 -3.75 -16.47 -3.08
N PRO A 14 -4.85 -15.70 -2.92
CA PRO A 14 -6.00 -16.17 -2.18
C PRO A 14 -6.50 -17.52 -2.71
N ILE A 15 -7.03 -18.37 -1.84
CA ILE A 15 -7.57 -19.68 -2.22
C ILE A 15 -8.81 -19.53 -3.12
N THR A 16 -9.61 -18.49 -2.87
CA THR A 16 -10.86 -18.20 -3.59
C THR A 16 -10.92 -16.73 -4.00
N PRO A 17 -10.14 -16.32 -5.02
CA PRO A 17 -10.14 -14.93 -5.48
C PRO A 17 -11.46 -14.57 -6.16
N ALA A 18 -11.98 -13.38 -5.89
CA ALA A 18 -13.14 -12.82 -6.54
C ALA A 18 -12.77 -12.23 -7.91
N GLU A 19 -13.71 -12.24 -8.85
CA GLU A 19 -13.51 -11.62 -10.17
C GLU A 19 -13.20 -10.12 -10.02
N GLY A 20 -12.11 -9.68 -10.66
CA GLY A 20 -11.62 -8.30 -10.60
C GLY A 20 -10.77 -7.96 -9.37
N GLU A 21 -10.52 -8.93 -8.49
CA GLU A 21 -9.62 -8.77 -7.34
C GLU A 21 -8.18 -8.56 -7.83
N CYS A 22 -7.44 -7.65 -7.17
CA CYS A 22 -6.08 -7.31 -7.56
C CYS A 22 -5.17 -7.26 -6.34
N TRP A 23 -3.95 -7.77 -6.48
CA TRP A 23 -2.96 -7.87 -5.43
C TRP A 23 -1.62 -7.36 -5.90
N LEU A 24 -0.85 -6.80 -4.97
CA LEU A 24 0.59 -6.65 -5.16
C LEU A 24 1.29 -7.94 -4.75
N VAL A 25 2.09 -8.50 -5.65
CA VAL A 25 2.87 -9.70 -5.36
C VAL A 25 4.15 -9.30 -4.63
N SER A 26 4.40 -9.90 -3.46
CA SER A 26 5.59 -9.61 -2.66
C SER A 26 6.88 -10.23 -3.24
N ASP A 27 8.02 -9.98 -2.60
CA ASP A 27 9.34 -10.38 -3.09
C ASP A 27 9.58 -11.89 -3.19
N THR A 28 8.81 -12.70 -2.45
CA THR A 28 8.97 -14.17 -2.41
C THR A 28 7.68 -14.88 -2.83
N PRO A 29 7.28 -14.77 -4.10
CA PRO A 29 6.01 -15.30 -4.54
C PRO A 29 5.98 -16.83 -4.58
N THR A 30 4.80 -17.40 -4.38
CA THR A 30 4.54 -18.84 -4.29
C THR A 30 3.32 -19.24 -5.12
N GLY A 31 3.15 -20.55 -5.36
CA GLY A 31 2.03 -21.08 -6.12
C GLY A 31 1.98 -20.50 -7.54
N SER A 32 0.80 -20.08 -7.98
CA SER A 32 0.60 -19.50 -9.31
C SER A 32 1.24 -18.12 -9.49
N TRP A 33 1.76 -17.50 -8.43
CA TRP A 33 2.45 -16.21 -8.51
C TRP A 33 3.96 -16.34 -8.66
N THR A 34 4.51 -17.56 -8.59
CA THR A 34 5.96 -17.81 -8.70
C THR A 34 6.55 -17.15 -9.95
N GLY A 35 7.58 -16.31 -9.78
CA GLY A 35 8.23 -15.56 -10.86
C GLY A 35 7.68 -14.15 -11.10
N HIS A 36 6.62 -13.74 -10.40
CA HIS A 36 5.94 -12.45 -10.58
C HIS A 36 6.17 -11.46 -9.43
N ALA A 37 7.34 -11.50 -8.79
CA ALA A 37 7.66 -10.62 -7.66
C ALA A 37 7.55 -9.14 -8.05
N GLY A 38 6.86 -8.33 -7.22
CA GLY A 38 6.64 -6.90 -7.43
C GLY A 38 5.61 -6.55 -8.50
N GLU A 39 5.05 -7.53 -9.20
CA GLU A 39 3.99 -7.32 -10.20
C GLU A 39 2.61 -7.19 -9.56
N LEU A 40 1.68 -6.63 -10.33
CA LEU A 40 0.26 -6.63 -9.96
C LEU A 40 -0.40 -7.89 -10.52
N ALA A 41 -1.03 -8.67 -9.64
CA ALA A 41 -1.79 -9.86 -9.99
C ALA A 41 -3.29 -9.55 -9.93
N GLY A 42 -3.94 -9.48 -11.09
CA GLY A 42 -5.39 -9.31 -11.20
C GLY A 42 -6.08 -10.63 -11.57
N TRP A 43 -7.13 -11.01 -10.84
CA TRP A 43 -7.95 -12.18 -11.15
C TRP A 43 -9.03 -11.82 -12.15
N GLN A 44 -8.96 -12.37 -13.37
CA GLN A 44 -9.95 -12.14 -14.41
C GLN A 44 -10.20 -13.42 -15.22
N ALA A 45 -11.47 -13.70 -15.54
CA ALA A 45 -11.89 -14.84 -16.35
C ALA A 45 -11.30 -16.18 -15.88
N GLY A 46 -11.16 -16.37 -14.55
CA GLY A 46 -10.64 -17.60 -13.97
C GLY A 46 -9.11 -17.78 -14.05
N THR A 47 -8.35 -16.74 -14.38
CA THR A 47 -6.89 -16.76 -14.37
C THR A 47 -6.29 -15.51 -13.74
N TRP A 48 -5.06 -15.64 -13.25
CA TRP A 48 -4.24 -14.48 -12.89
C TRP A 48 -3.66 -13.83 -14.14
N LEU A 49 -3.80 -12.51 -14.21
CA LEU A 49 -3.11 -11.64 -15.15
C LEU A 49 -2.08 -10.84 -14.38
N PHE A 50 -0.85 -10.82 -14.87
CA PHE A 50 0.25 -10.10 -14.23
C PHE A 50 0.65 -8.86 -15.02
N VAL A 51 0.90 -7.78 -14.30
CA VAL A 51 1.34 -6.50 -14.87
C VAL A 51 2.58 -6.01 -14.13
N THR A 52 3.69 -5.91 -14.86
CA THR A 52 4.91 -5.27 -14.36
C THR A 52 4.64 -3.80 -14.06
N ALA A 53 4.95 -3.37 -12.84
CA ALA A 53 4.83 -1.98 -12.44
C ALA A 53 5.80 -1.08 -13.22
N ARG A 54 5.41 0.18 -13.41
CA ARG A 54 6.24 1.20 -14.06
C ARG A 54 6.33 2.42 -13.16
N ASP A 55 7.43 3.13 -13.25
CA ASP A 55 7.63 4.35 -12.47
C ASP A 55 6.52 5.37 -12.73
N GLY A 56 6.07 6.00 -11.65
CA GLY A 56 4.93 6.91 -11.65
C GLY A 56 3.58 6.23 -11.45
N MET A 57 3.50 4.89 -11.49
CA MET A 57 2.27 4.17 -11.18
C MET A 57 1.88 4.40 -9.72
N ARG A 58 0.59 4.71 -9.49
CA ARG A 58 0.01 4.88 -8.17
C ARG A 58 -1.15 3.93 -7.96
N LEU A 59 -1.23 3.33 -6.78
CA LEU A 59 -2.31 2.43 -6.39
C LEU A 59 -2.81 2.77 -5.00
N LEU A 60 -4.08 2.53 -4.75
CA LEU A 60 -4.62 2.48 -3.39
C LEU A 60 -4.47 1.07 -2.85
N ASP A 61 -3.71 0.92 -1.78
CA ASP A 61 -3.64 -0.31 -0.98
C ASP A 61 -4.80 -0.31 0.02
N ARG A 62 -5.83 -1.12 -0.22
CA ARG A 62 -7.03 -1.18 0.61
C ARG A 62 -6.76 -1.75 1.99
N SER A 63 -5.76 -2.62 2.15
CA SER A 63 -5.40 -3.19 3.45
C SER A 63 -4.92 -2.13 4.44
N THR A 64 -4.29 -1.06 3.92
CA THR A 64 -3.74 0.03 4.73
C THR A 64 -4.47 1.35 4.52
N GLY A 65 -5.38 1.46 3.54
CA GLY A 65 -6.02 2.71 3.17
C GLY A 65 -5.06 3.75 2.58
N GLN A 66 -3.89 3.31 2.08
CA GLN A 66 -2.78 4.18 1.69
C GLN A 66 -2.56 4.19 0.17
N TRP A 67 -2.23 5.35 -0.37
CA TRP A 67 -1.67 5.48 -1.73
C TRP A 67 -0.19 5.10 -1.75
N ILE A 68 0.16 4.17 -2.63
CA ILE A 68 1.53 3.74 -2.88
C ILE A 68 1.99 4.21 -4.26
N LEU A 69 3.28 4.56 -4.38
CA LEU A 69 3.90 5.03 -5.62
C LEU A 69 5.00 4.05 -6.02
N HIS A 70 5.01 3.63 -7.28
CA HIS A 70 6.15 2.92 -7.85
C HIS A 70 7.21 3.91 -8.34
N ASN A 71 8.43 3.77 -7.82
CA ASN A 71 9.63 4.49 -8.28
C ASN A 71 10.86 3.59 -8.04
N GLY A 72 11.18 2.74 -9.00
CA GLY A 72 12.12 1.61 -8.89
C GLY A 72 11.61 0.46 -8.01
N ALA A 73 10.85 0.77 -6.96
CA ALA A 73 10.12 -0.14 -6.09
C ALA A 73 8.83 0.52 -5.59
N TRP A 74 7.93 -0.26 -5.02
CA TRP A 74 6.74 0.27 -4.35
C TRP A 74 7.10 0.98 -3.05
N GLN A 75 6.68 2.24 -2.94
CA GLN A 75 6.94 3.08 -1.78
C GLN A 75 5.68 3.30 -0.96
N ARG A 76 5.80 3.07 0.35
CA ARG A 76 4.79 3.37 1.38
C ARG A 76 5.34 4.45 2.29
N ALA A 77 4.56 5.51 2.52
CA ALA A 77 4.93 6.53 3.48
C ALA A 77 4.58 6.07 4.91
N THR A 78 5.48 6.31 5.86
CA THR A 78 5.24 5.98 7.26
C THR A 78 5.19 7.27 8.09
N PRO A 79 4.26 7.37 9.06
CA PRO A 79 4.23 8.53 9.94
C PRO A 79 5.54 8.57 10.75
N PRO A 80 6.09 9.76 11.00
CA PRO A 80 7.23 9.90 11.90
C PRO A 80 6.84 9.46 13.32
N ASN A 81 7.81 8.94 14.07
CA ASN A 81 7.61 8.64 15.48
C ASN A 81 7.27 9.92 16.24
N SER A 82 6.28 9.86 17.14
CA SER A 82 5.93 10.99 18.00
C SER A 82 7.15 11.42 18.83
N THR A 83 7.52 12.69 18.72
CA THR A 83 8.65 13.25 19.47
C THR A 83 8.28 13.45 20.93
N SER A 84 8.87 12.65 21.83
CA SER A 84 8.72 12.77 23.29
C SER A 84 9.88 13.52 23.96
N GLY A 85 10.89 13.93 23.19
CA GLY A 85 12.09 14.61 23.68
C GLY A 85 12.10 16.12 23.41
N GLY A 86 12.78 16.86 24.29
CA GLY A 86 13.03 18.30 24.17
C GLY A 86 13.04 18.98 25.54
N THR A 87 13.99 19.88 25.78
CA THR A 87 14.07 20.66 27.03
C THR A 87 12.91 21.65 27.17
N VAL A 88 12.28 22.01 26.04
CA VAL A 88 11.04 22.78 25.96
C VAL A 88 10.02 21.93 25.21
N VAL A 89 8.96 21.55 25.90
CA VAL A 89 7.83 20.81 25.35
C VAL A 89 6.67 21.79 25.20
N ASP A 90 6.41 22.21 23.96
CA ASP A 90 5.20 22.96 23.63
C ASP A 90 4.06 21.98 23.33
N VAL A 91 2.98 22.08 24.11
CA VAL A 91 1.81 21.19 23.99
C VAL A 91 0.98 21.51 22.75
N GLU A 92 0.88 22.78 22.36
CA GLU A 92 0.11 23.22 21.19
C GLU A 92 0.79 22.77 19.90
N ALA A 93 2.12 22.86 19.83
CA ALA A 93 2.92 22.36 18.72
C ALA A 93 2.76 20.84 18.55
N ARG A 94 2.80 20.07 19.65
CA ARG A 94 2.59 18.61 19.59
C ARG A 94 1.19 18.27 19.08
N ASN A 95 0.16 18.91 19.63
CA ASN A 95 -1.21 18.71 19.18
C ASN A 95 -1.37 19.03 17.69
N THR A 96 -0.68 20.08 17.21
CA THR A 96 -0.68 20.45 15.78
C THR A 96 -0.06 19.35 14.91
N LEU A 97 1.05 18.75 15.33
CA LEU A 97 1.68 17.64 14.61
C LEU A 97 0.80 16.39 14.59
N ASP A 98 0.17 16.04 15.72
CA ASP A 98 -0.75 14.90 15.80
C ASP A 98 -1.98 15.10 14.90
N ASN A 99 -2.49 16.33 14.83
CA ASN A 99 -3.57 16.70 13.90
C ASN A 99 -3.12 16.59 12.43
N LEU A 100 -1.90 17.03 12.10
CA LEU A 100 -1.36 16.89 10.75
C LEU A 100 -1.20 15.41 10.37
N ILE A 101 -0.65 14.58 11.24
CA ILE A 101 -0.54 13.12 11.02
C ILE A 101 -1.93 12.53 10.78
N SER A 102 -2.93 12.93 11.57
CA SER A 102 -4.31 12.48 11.42
C SER A 102 -4.92 12.91 10.07
N ALA A 103 -4.68 14.15 9.64
CA ALA A 103 -5.10 14.63 8.33
C ALA A 103 -4.42 13.86 7.18
N LEU A 104 -3.14 13.52 7.33
CA LEU A 104 -2.39 12.73 6.35
C LEU A 104 -2.88 11.28 6.26
N ARG A 105 -3.36 10.68 7.36
CA ARG A 105 -4.05 9.38 7.34
C ARG A 105 -5.38 9.46 6.59
N ILE A 106 -6.18 10.50 6.84
CA ILE A 106 -7.45 10.74 6.12
C ILE A 106 -7.21 10.94 4.62
N ALA A 107 -6.11 11.59 4.25
CA ALA A 107 -5.71 11.77 2.85
C ALA A 107 -5.15 10.49 2.19
N GLY A 108 -5.02 9.38 2.94
CA GLY A 108 -4.43 8.13 2.47
C GLY A 108 -2.93 8.22 2.23
N ILE A 109 -2.23 9.19 2.84
CA ILE A 109 -0.77 9.30 2.76
C ILE A 109 -0.12 8.34 3.75
N PHE A 110 -0.64 8.23 4.97
CA PHE A 110 -0.20 7.24 5.96
C PHE A 110 -1.24 6.13 6.10
N PRO A 111 -0.85 4.93 6.58
CA PRO A 111 -1.80 3.87 6.83
C PRO A 111 -2.90 4.33 7.79
N ALA A 112 -4.14 3.93 7.48
CA ALA A 112 -5.26 3.99 8.40
C ALA A 112 -4.90 3.22 9.66
N THR A 113 -5.20 3.81 10.82
CA THR A 113 -4.84 3.31 12.16
C THR A 113 -5.34 1.90 12.43
#